data_AF-L8WVL4-F1
#
_entry.id   AF-L8WVL4-F1
#
_cell.length_a   1.000
_cell.length_b   1.000
_cell.length_c   1.000
_cell.angle_alpha   90.00
_cell.angle_beta   90.00
_cell.angle_gamma   90.00
#
_symmetry.space_group_name_H-M   'P 1'
#
loop_
_entity.id
_entity.type
_entity.pdbx_description
1 polymer ?
#
loop_
_entity_poly.entity_id
_entity_poly.type
_entity_poly.pdbx_seq_one_letter_code
_entity_poly.pdbx_strand_id
1 'polypeptide(L)'
;MLLIACHFTQDPVLKIWETVFVQRVRWEIDNNITRSHRGRTHNYNSLHHLVRAMFLFGFYYYFKGRLLEGHVHTSQATRFAMALGLHRLHSRVFRESSRPSRTASRLLVEPWYPIDQHELAEAINVWWKCCGVDMAGSALNGLPASISPEEITTVWPRLLSEFELGQTISDDHYSVASLFDPEFTHVATDVSQDNVRCLLSKACILMISSAKLETERLSGERERTWWMRFERVDRAVNRFMETMPPVYVGRNNEELSYLVIVHCKFTVCFGGCNINRVNANIAGIYCAQIQLHSALAECEMRQAAQDGQLNDFLGGVSYMRCTEACRAAALAAALVLHMDMSNMLLFIGIAWVSVSDKLIKDIPRLRRAGKITQGREKEHQLAIIEKCMQRSAAAYPVFVETDTITEGAANFLNHTKLSLGVD
;
A
#
# COMPACT_ATOMS: atom_id res chain seq x y z
N MET A 1 11.01 -4.56 18.90
CA MET A 1 10.41 -5.92 18.90
C MET A 1 9.63 -6.21 20.17
N LEU A 2 10.23 -6.12 21.37
CA LEU A 2 9.52 -6.43 22.63
C LEU A 2 8.20 -5.65 22.83
N LEU A 3 8.18 -4.35 22.50
CA LEU A 3 6.96 -3.54 22.56
C LEU A 3 5.81 -4.12 21.72
N ILE A 4 6.09 -4.49 20.47
CA ILE A 4 5.08 -5.07 19.57
C ILE A 4 4.65 -6.45 20.08
N ALA A 5 5.58 -7.25 20.60
CA ALA A 5 5.24 -8.54 21.21
C ALA A 5 4.32 -8.40 22.44
N CYS A 6 4.53 -7.39 23.28
CA CYS A 6 3.65 -7.10 24.42
C CYS A 6 2.25 -6.66 24.00
N HIS A 7 2.09 -6.10 22.81
CA HIS A 7 0.78 -5.74 22.28
C HIS A 7 -0.03 -6.98 21.87
N PHE A 8 0.60 -7.92 21.16
CA PHE A 8 -0.06 -9.11 20.63
C PHE A 8 -0.13 -10.28 21.63
N THR A 9 0.63 -10.26 22.72
CA THR A 9 0.55 -11.31 23.75
C THR A 9 -0.81 -11.29 24.43
N GLN A 10 -1.35 -12.48 24.71
CA GLN A 10 -2.57 -12.64 25.51
C GLN A 10 -2.28 -12.63 27.01
N ASP A 11 -1.02 -12.81 27.42
CA ASP A 11 -0.61 -12.87 28.82
C ASP A 11 -0.73 -11.48 29.51
N PRO A 12 -1.60 -11.34 30.53
CA PRO A 12 -1.75 -10.09 31.27
C PRO A 12 -0.45 -9.61 31.94
N VAL A 13 0.41 -10.53 32.38
CA VAL A 13 1.68 -10.19 33.06
C VAL A 13 2.63 -9.50 32.08
N LEU A 14 2.69 -9.97 30.85
CA LEU A 14 3.50 -9.36 29.81
C LEU A 14 2.94 -8.02 29.33
N LYS A 15 1.61 -7.85 29.33
CA LYS A 15 0.98 -6.57 28.98
C LYS A 15 1.36 -5.42 29.90
N ILE A 16 1.64 -5.67 31.18
CA ILE A 16 2.09 -4.63 32.13
C ILE A 16 3.38 -3.95 31.66
N TRP A 17 4.23 -4.66 30.93
CA TRP A 17 5.48 -4.12 30.41
C TRP A 17 5.31 -3.23 29.18
N GLU A 18 4.13 -3.20 28.55
CA GLU A 18 3.86 -2.38 27.37
C GLU A 18 4.19 -0.90 27.64
N THR A 19 3.68 -0.34 28.75
CA THR A 19 3.93 1.07 29.13
C THR A 19 5.41 1.35 29.36
N VAL A 20 6.12 0.43 30.04
CA VAL A 20 7.56 0.56 30.31
C VAL A 20 8.34 0.55 29.00
N PHE A 21 8.02 -0.34 28.07
CA PHE A 21 8.68 -0.40 26.77
C PHE A 21 8.34 0.81 25.89
N VAL A 22 7.12 1.34 25.93
CA VAL A 22 6.78 2.59 25.23
C VAL A 22 7.66 3.74 25.73
N GLN A 23 7.76 3.93 27.04
CA GLN A 23 8.58 4.99 27.63
C GLN A 23 10.05 4.82 27.26
N ARG A 24 10.57 3.59 27.35
CA ARG A 24 11.95 3.28 26.99
C ARG A 24 12.24 3.54 25.52
N VAL A 25 11.37 3.12 24.61
CA VAL A 25 11.55 3.33 23.16
C VAL A 25 11.54 4.83 22.84
N ARG A 26 10.64 5.62 23.42
CA ARG A 26 10.62 7.08 23.26
C ARG A 26 11.93 7.71 23.73
N TRP A 27 12.36 7.40 24.95
CA TRP A 27 13.59 7.92 25.54
C TRP A 27 14.83 7.56 24.71
N GLU A 28 14.91 6.32 24.21
CA GLU A 28 16.00 5.88 23.35
C GLU A 28 15.97 6.60 21.99
N ILE A 29 14.80 6.82 21.38
CA ILE A 29 14.68 7.58 20.13
C ILE A 29 15.23 9.00 20.33
N ASP A 30 14.78 9.71 21.36
CA ASP A 30 15.19 11.11 21.63
C ASP A 30 16.70 11.22 21.90
N ASN A 31 17.24 10.30 22.69
CA ASN A 31 18.68 10.24 22.96
C ASN A 31 19.49 9.92 21.71
N ASN A 32 19.02 9.00 20.87
CA ASN A 32 19.73 8.60 19.67
C ASN A 32 19.64 9.67 18.57
N ILE A 33 18.56 10.45 18.47
CA ILE A 33 18.51 11.64 17.59
C ILE A 33 19.68 12.57 17.93
N THR A 34 19.83 12.92 19.21
CA THR A 34 20.92 13.80 19.69
C THR A 34 22.31 13.25 19.39
N ARG A 35 22.51 11.92 19.54
CA ARG A 35 23.77 11.24 19.23
C ARG A 35 24.03 11.16 17.72
N SER A 36 22.97 11.00 16.93
CA SER A 36 23.07 10.82 15.48
C SER A 36 23.61 12.05 14.75
N HIS A 37 23.40 13.24 15.31
CA HIS A 37 24.00 14.49 14.82
C HIS A 37 25.53 14.57 15.00
N ARG A 38 26.14 13.70 15.81
CA ARG A 38 27.58 13.73 16.12
C ARG A 38 28.44 12.89 15.16
N GLY A 39 27.86 12.39 14.07
CA GLY A 39 28.56 11.57 13.09
C GLY A 39 28.80 10.13 13.56
N ARG A 40 29.34 9.29 12.67
CA ARG A 40 29.57 7.86 12.91
C ARG A 40 30.63 7.66 14.01
N THR A 41 30.27 7.00 15.10
CA THR A 41 31.21 6.48 16.09
C THR A 41 31.45 4.98 15.83
N HIS A 42 32.71 4.56 15.95
CA HIS A 42 33.39 3.50 15.18
C HIS A 42 32.79 2.09 15.03
N ASN A 43 31.57 1.74 15.47
CA ASN A 43 30.96 0.42 15.22
C ASN A 43 29.42 0.43 15.22
N TYR A 44 28.78 1.60 15.31
CA TYR A 44 27.32 1.69 15.43
C TYR A 44 26.77 2.59 14.32
N ASN A 45 26.01 2.02 13.40
CA ASN A 45 25.19 2.82 12.47
C ASN A 45 23.92 3.27 13.23
N SER A 46 24.10 4.28 14.09
CA SER A 46 23.03 4.86 14.89
C SER A 46 21.82 5.29 14.08
N LEU A 47 22.05 5.71 12.84
CA LEU A 47 21.06 6.27 11.95
C LEU A 47 20.11 5.21 11.41
N HIS A 48 20.65 4.07 10.98
CA HIS A 48 19.84 2.95 10.51
C HIS A 48 19.01 2.32 11.62
N HIS A 49 19.60 2.13 12.80
CA HIS A 49 18.87 1.63 13.96
C HIS A 49 17.80 2.61 14.44
N LEU A 50 18.06 3.91 14.36
CA LEU A 50 17.09 4.95 14.71
C LEU A 50 15.90 4.96 13.75
N VAL A 51 16.12 4.94 12.43
CA VAL A 51 15.03 4.85 11.43
C VAL A 51 14.17 3.62 11.71
N ARG A 52 14.80 2.44 11.89
CA ARG A 52 14.09 1.19 12.19
C ARG A 52 13.28 1.29 13.49
N ALA A 53 13.83 1.89 14.54
CA ALA A 53 13.16 2.06 15.82
C ALA A 53 11.94 3.00 15.70
N MET A 54 12.10 4.18 15.09
CA MET A 54 11.02 5.14 14.86
C MET A 54 9.90 4.53 14.01
N PHE A 55 10.28 3.82 12.94
CA PHE A 55 9.35 3.12 12.08
C PHE A 55 8.54 2.06 12.84
N LEU A 56 9.21 1.17 13.58
CA LEU A 56 8.53 0.15 14.39
C LEU A 56 7.65 0.77 15.50
N PHE A 57 8.04 1.94 16.01
CA PHE A 57 7.25 2.66 16.99
C PHE A 57 5.96 3.24 16.38
N GLY A 58 6.01 3.74 15.15
CA GLY A 58 4.80 4.11 14.40
C GLY A 58 3.88 2.92 14.15
N PHE A 59 4.44 1.75 13.78
CA PHE A 59 3.67 0.51 13.65
C PHE A 59 2.94 0.10 14.92
N TYR A 60 3.58 0.27 16.08
CA TYR A 60 2.94 0.01 17.35
C TYR A 60 1.65 0.83 17.52
N TYR A 61 1.67 2.14 17.23
CA TYR A 61 0.44 2.94 17.30
C TYR A 61 -0.61 2.54 16.28
N TYR A 62 -0.18 2.17 15.07
CA TYR A 62 -1.09 1.60 14.09
C TYR A 62 -1.80 0.37 14.63
N PHE A 63 -1.08 -0.58 15.24
CA PHE A 63 -1.71 -1.76 15.86
C PHE A 63 -2.65 -1.39 17.03
N LYS A 64 -2.35 -0.32 17.77
CA LYS A 64 -3.25 0.23 18.81
C LYS A 64 -4.46 0.99 18.26
N GLY A 65 -4.63 1.12 16.94
CA GLY A 65 -5.69 1.91 16.31
C GLY A 65 -5.50 3.42 16.37
N ARG A 66 -4.34 3.87 16.83
CA ARG A 66 -3.95 5.27 16.91
C ARG A 66 -3.36 5.71 15.58
N LEU A 67 -4.23 5.82 14.57
CA LEU A 67 -3.87 6.00 13.16
C LEU A 67 -3.04 7.26 12.92
N LEU A 68 -3.42 8.37 13.55
CA LEU A 68 -2.74 9.65 13.38
C LEU A 68 -1.37 9.63 14.05
N GLU A 69 -1.25 9.12 15.28
CA GLU A 69 0.05 9.00 15.95
C GLU A 69 0.98 8.02 15.22
N GLY A 70 0.43 6.91 14.73
CA GLY A 70 1.15 5.97 13.87
C GLY A 70 1.73 6.66 12.65
N HIS A 71 0.89 7.43 11.96
CA HIS A 71 1.30 8.22 10.79
C HIS A 71 2.40 9.23 11.12
N VAL A 72 2.22 10.04 12.17
CA VAL A 72 3.23 11.03 12.60
C VAL A 72 4.60 10.37 12.77
N HIS A 73 4.67 9.24 13.47
CA HIS A 73 5.92 8.54 13.71
C HIS A 73 6.51 7.89 12.44
N THR A 74 5.70 7.26 11.60
CA THR A 74 6.19 6.66 10.35
C THR A 74 6.66 7.73 9.35
N SER A 75 5.97 8.86 9.24
CA SER A 75 6.39 9.98 8.39
C SER A 75 7.65 10.64 8.91
N GLN A 76 7.79 10.78 10.23
CA GLN A 76 9.03 11.27 10.81
C GLN A 76 10.20 10.35 10.49
N ALA A 77 10.00 9.01 10.57
CA ALA A 77 11.01 8.03 10.19
C ALA A 77 11.39 8.15 8.70
N THR A 78 10.41 8.30 7.81
CA THR A 78 10.63 8.47 6.36
C THR A 78 11.37 9.76 6.04
N ARG A 79 10.97 10.90 6.62
CA ARG A 79 11.69 12.18 6.43
C ARG A 79 13.12 12.10 6.96
N PHE A 80 13.33 11.39 8.07
CA PHE A 80 14.67 11.15 8.58
C PHE A 80 15.49 10.29 7.60
N ALA A 81 14.92 9.21 7.05
CA ALA A 81 15.56 8.43 5.99
C ALA A 81 15.86 9.26 4.72
N MET A 82 14.98 10.22 4.37
CA MET A 82 15.24 11.15 3.26
C MET A 82 16.42 12.07 3.55
N ALA A 83 16.51 12.62 4.77
CA ALA A 83 17.62 13.48 5.20
C ALA A 83 18.97 12.74 5.15
N LEU A 84 18.95 11.41 5.30
CA LEU A 84 20.11 10.54 5.15
C LEU A 84 20.45 10.18 3.69
N GLY A 85 19.64 10.61 2.73
CA GLY A 85 19.84 10.32 1.31
C GLY A 85 19.37 8.92 0.90
N LEU A 86 18.67 8.17 1.77
CA LEU A 86 18.25 6.80 1.46
C LEU A 86 17.24 6.70 0.31
N HIS A 87 16.61 7.82 -0.05
CA HIS A 87 15.72 7.93 -1.21
C HIS A 87 16.47 8.02 -2.56
N ARG A 88 17.80 8.14 -2.54
CA ARG A 88 18.66 8.29 -3.73
C ARG A 88 19.75 7.24 -3.87
N LEU A 89 19.43 5.96 -3.63
CA LEU A 89 20.36 4.84 -3.76
C LEU A 89 20.29 4.21 -5.16
N HIS A 90 21.11 4.72 -6.10
CA HIS A 90 21.00 4.42 -7.54
C HIS A 90 21.54 3.06 -8.00
N SER A 91 22.26 2.32 -7.16
CA SER A 91 22.84 1.02 -7.52
C SER A 91 22.68 0.03 -6.36
N ARG A 92 22.60 -1.26 -6.70
CA ARG A 92 22.62 -2.37 -5.75
C ARG A 92 24.02 -2.87 -5.46
N VAL A 93 25.02 -2.46 -6.24
CA VAL A 93 26.40 -2.90 -6.09
C VAL A 93 27.14 -1.88 -5.23
N PHE A 94 27.62 -2.33 -4.09
CA PHE A 94 28.53 -1.59 -3.26
C PHE A 94 29.84 -1.44 -4.02
N ARG A 95 30.09 -0.20 -4.43
CA ARG A 95 31.38 0.22 -4.94
C ARG A 95 32.02 0.98 -3.80
N GLU A 96 33.24 0.58 -3.44
CA GLU A 96 34.03 1.33 -2.48
C GLU A 96 34.45 2.65 -3.15
N SER A 97 33.50 3.59 -3.24
CA SER A 97 33.78 4.91 -3.77
C SER A 97 34.75 5.60 -2.83
N SER A 98 35.72 6.32 -3.40
CA SER A 98 36.48 7.33 -2.68
C SER A 98 35.48 8.19 -1.91
N ARG A 99 35.49 8.11 -0.57
CA ARG A 99 34.61 8.89 0.31
C ARG A 99 34.46 10.28 -0.29
N PRO A 100 33.22 10.77 -0.53
CA PRO A 100 33.04 12.09 -1.11
C PRO A 100 33.90 13.05 -0.31
N SER A 101 34.85 13.70 -1.00
CA SER A 101 35.75 14.68 -0.37
C SER A 101 34.88 15.60 0.47
N ARG A 102 35.26 15.81 1.73
CA ARG A 102 34.49 16.58 2.73
C ARG A 102 34.47 18.07 2.36
N THR A 103 34.10 18.42 1.13
CA THR A 103 33.90 19.78 0.67
C THR A 103 32.63 20.31 1.30
N ALA A 104 32.76 20.77 2.55
CA ALA A 104 32.01 21.81 3.24
C ALA A 104 30.58 22.11 2.75
N SER A 105 29.76 21.08 2.51
CA SER A 105 28.34 21.30 2.25
C SER A 105 27.71 21.68 3.58
N ARG A 106 27.05 22.84 3.62
CA ARG A 106 26.42 23.45 4.81
C ARG A 106 25.21 22.67 5.35
N LEU A 107 25.09 21.38 5.02
CA LEU A 107 24.02 20.53 5.52
C LEU A 107 24.32 20.13 6.97
N LEU A 108 23.31 20.28 7.84
CA LEU A 108 23.41 20.00 9.29
C LEU A 108 23.61 18.51 9.61
N VAL A 109 23.46 17.62 8.63
CA VAL A 109 23.57 16.17 8.77
C VAL A 109 24.46 15.65 7.64
N GLU A 110 25.52 14.92 8.00
CA GLU A 110 26.39 14.23 7.05
C GLU A 110 25.58 13.13 6.33
N PRO A 111 25.57 13.09 4.98
CA PRO A 111 24.87 12.04 4.24
C PRO A 111 25.34 10.65 4.68
N TRP A 112 24.41 9.73 4.86
CA TRP A 112 24.77 8.35 5.18
C TRP A 112 25.43 7.68 3.96
N TYR A 113 26.40 6.79 4.23
CA TYR A 113 27.06 5.99 3.20
C TYR A 113 27.33 4.56 3.71
N PRO A 114 27.06 3.51 2.90
CA PRO A 114 27.28 2.12 3.30
C PRO A 114 28.77 1.80 3.47
N ILE A 115 29.13 0.90 4.39
CA ILE A 115 30.50 0.35 4.50
C ILE A 115 30.68 -0.89 3.65
N ASP A 116 29.61 -1.66 3.45
CA ASP A 116 29.65 -2.92 2.75
C ASP A 116 28.36 -3.15 1.95
N GLN A 117 28.38 -4.22 1.17
CA GLN A 117 27.25 -4.70 0.37
C GLN A 117 26.00 -4.96 1.23
N HIS A 118 26.19 -5.43 2.46
CA HIS A 118 25.10 -5.77 3.36
C HIS A 118 24.38 -4.51 3.90
N GLU A 119 25.14 -3.49 4.30
CA GLU A 119 24.62 -2.21 4.79
C GLU A 119 23.83 -1.49 3.68
N LEU A 120 24.31 -1.55 2.43
CA LEU A 120 23.59 -1.04 1.26
C LEU A 120 22.27 -1.77 1.06
N ALA A 121 22.29 -3.11 1.10
CA ALA A 121 21.11 -3.95 0.98
C ALA A 121 20.04 -3.60 2.03
N GLU A 122 20.48 -3.47 3.28
CA GLU A 122 19.63 -3.13 4.40
C GLU A 122 19.02 -1.74 4.24
N ALA A 123 19.80 -0.75 3.78
CA ALA A 123 19.34 0.61 3.59
C ALA A 123 18.29 0.73 2.48
N ILE A 124 18.51 0.07 1.33
CA ILE A 124 17.52 -0.03 0.25
C ILE A 124 16.21 -0.62 0.79
N ASN A 125 16.29 -1.73 1.53
CA ASN A 125 15.11 -2.38 2.10
C ASN A 125 14.39 -1.49 3.14
N VAL A 126 15.14 -0.81 4.01
CA VAL A 126 14.58 0.10 5.02
C VAL A 126 13.89 1.30 4.36
N TRP A 127 14.50 1.88 3.32
CA TRP A 127 13.90 2.96 2.55
C TRP A 127 12.52 2.56 2.03
N TRP A 128 12.45 1.46 1.28
CA TRP A 128 11.19 1.00 0.69
C TRP A 128 10.13 0.66 1.73
N LYS A 129 10.54 0.13 2.88
CA LYS A 129 9.62 -0.15 3.98
C LYS A 129 9.05 1.15 4.59
N CYS A 130 9.89 2.16 4.83
CA CYS A 130 9.47 3.44 5.36
C CYS A 130 8.60 4.21 4.37
N CYS A 131 9.06 4.31 3.11
CA CYS A 131 8.36 4.99 2.03
C CYS A 131 6.97 4.38 1.79
N GLY A 132 6.89 3.06 1.66
CA GLY A 132 5.62 2.36 1.44
C GLY A 132 4.63 2.65 2.56
N VAL A 133 5.06 2.58 3.82
CA VAL A 133 4.16 2.81 4.97
C VAL A 133 3.82 4.28 5.17
N ASP A 134 4.74 5.21 4.91
CA ASP A 134 4.44 6.64 4.98
C ASP A 134 3.40 7.03 3.94
N MET A 135 3.59 6.67 2.67
CA MET A 135 2.61 6.91 1.61
C MET A 135 1.25 6.33 1.98
N ALA A 136 1.31 5.14 2.58
CA ALA A 136 0.15 4.39 2.96
C ALA A 136 -0.60 5.02 4.16
N GLY A 137 0.13 5.38 5.20
CA GLY A 137 -0.37 6.11 6.36
C GLY A 137 -0.92 7.49 6.01
N SER A 138 -0.21 8.23 5.15
CA SER A 138 -0.63 9.51 4.60
C SER A 138 -1.97 9.39 3.91
N ALA A 139 -2.08 8.41 3.02
CA ALA A 139 -3.33 8.03 2.43
C ALA A 139 -4.40 7.80 3.52
N LEU A 140 -4.23 6.81 4.38
CA LEU A 140 -5.26 6.44 5.37
C LEU A 140 -5.81 7.64 6.17
N ASN A 141 -4.95 8.62 6.48
CA ASN A 141 -5.31 9.79 7.27
C ASN A 141 -5.75 11.00 6.43
N GLY A 142 -5.79 10.90 5.09
CA GLY A 142 -6.07 12.03 4.20
C GLY A 142 -4.99 13.11 4.23
N LEU A 143 -3.75 12.73 4.54
CA LEU A 143 -2.58 13.60 4.68
C LEU A 143 -1.63 13.43 3.48
N PRO A 144 -0.80 14.43 3.16
CA PRO A 144 0.20 14.30 2.10
C PRO A 144 1.31 13.31 2.49
N ALA A 145 1.82 12.56 1.49
CA ALA A 145 3.02 11.74 1.64
C ALA A 145 4.26 12.61 1.92
N SER A 146 5.26 12.06 2.60
CA SER A 146 6.50 12.78 2.89
C SER A 146 7.38 12.99 1.65
N ILE A 147 7.18 12.19 0.60
CA ILE A 147 7.94 12.26 -0.65
C ILE A 147 7.02 12.00 -1.84
N SER A 148 7.28 12.68 -2.96
CA SER A 148 6.62 12.39 -4.24
C SER A 148 7.29 11.16 -4.90
N PRO A 149 6.54 10.25 -5.56
CA PRO A 149 7.15 9.11 -6.25
C PRO A 149 8.24 9.50 -7.25
N GLU A 150 8.12 10.67 -7.88
CA GLU A 150 9.06 11.18 -8.87
C GLU A 150 10.44 11.55 -8.29
N GLU A 151 10.53 11.83 -6.98
CA GLU A 151 11.80 12.12 -6.30
C GLU A 151 12.58 10.88 -5.88
N ILE A 152 12.00 9.69 -6.05
CA ILE A 152 12.59 8.42 -5.62
C ILE A 152 13.48 7.86 -6.73
N THR A 153 14.78 7.92 -6.53
CA THR A 153 15.77 7.31 -7.45
C THR A 153 16.39 6.04 -6.89
N THR A 154 15.92 5.59 -5.72
CA THR A 154 16.36 4.33 -5.12
C THR A 154 15.94 3.12 -5.94
N VAL A 155 16.88 2.23 -6.18
CA VAL A 155 16.64 0.96 -6.88
C VAL A 155 15.68 0.05 -6.14
N TRP A 156 14.97 -0.81 -6.87
CA TRP A 156 14.01 -1.75 -6.27
C TRP A 156 14.66 -2.69 -5.23
N PRO A 157 13.93 -3.04 -4.14
CA PRO A 157 14.48 -3.84 -3.06
C PRO A 157 14.64 -5.32 -3.47
N ARG A 158 15.69 -5.94 -2.95
CA ARG A 158 16.05 -7.35 -3.13
C ARG A 158 16.13 -8.07 -1.78
N LEU A 159 16.04 -9.40 -1.75
CA LEU A 159 16.22 -10.19 -0.54
C LEU A 159 17.65 -10.00 -0.03
N LEU A 160 17.84 -9.92 1.30
CA LEU A 160 19.17 -9.72 1.87
C LEU A 160 20.15 -10.84 1.50
N SER A 161 19.65 -12.08 1.34
CA SER A 161 20.45 -13.23 0.90
C SER A 161 21.01 -13.06 -0.52
N GLU A 162 20.36 -12.26 -1.37
CA GLU A 162 20.88 -11.95 -2.72
C GLU A 162 22.11 -11.04 -2.67
N PHE A 163 22.36 -10.37 -1.53
CA PHE A 163 23.51 -9.50 -1.30
C PHE A 163 24.69 -10.21 -0.60
N GLU A 164 24.52 -11.49 -0.25
CA GLU A 164 25.56 -12.29 0.40
C GLU A 164 26.61 -12.78 -0.63
N LEU A 165 27.85 -12.98 -0.16
CA LEU A 165 29.04 -13.21 -0.99
C LEU A 165 28.87 -14.38 -1.99
N GLY A 166 29.02 -14.08 -3.29
CA GLY A 166 29.16 -15.06 -4.37
C GLY A 166 28.06 -15.04 -5.43
N GLN A 167 26.95 -14.32 -5.22
CA GLN A 167 25.92 -14.15 -6.23
C GLN A 167 26.19 -12.92 -7.10
N THR A 168 26.12 -13.10 -8.42
CA THR A 168 26.20 -11.99 -9.38
C THR A 168 24.90 -11.21 -9.34
N ILE A 169 24.87 -10.11 -8.60
CA ILE A 169 23.75 -9.17 -8.61
C ILE A 169 23.84 -8.35 -9.90
N SER A 170 22.74 -8.28 -10.65
CA SER A 170 22.61 -7.36 -11.77
C SER A 170 22.75 -5.92 -11.27
N ASP A 171 23.72 -5.19 -11.80
CA ASP A 171 23.88 -3.75 -11.56
C ASP A 171 22.91 -2.94 -12.41
N ASP A 172 21.63 -3.32 -12.38
CA ASP A 172 20.57 -2.53 -12.98
C ASP A 172 20.23 -1.34 -12.07
N HIS A 173 19.92 -0.23 -12.72
CA HIS A 173 19.60 1.04 -12.08
C HIS A 173 18.08 1.26 -12.07
N TYR A 174 17.29 0.17 -12.10
CA TYR A 174 15.85 0.28 -12.21
C TYR A 174 15.24 0.80 -10.91
N SER A 175 14.49 1.89 -11.04
CA SER A 175 13.82 2.61 -9.96
C SER A 175 12.38 2.97 -10.37
N VAL A 176 11.73 3.90 -9.64
CA VAL A 176 10.36 4.38 -9.96
C VAL A 176 10.27 4.91 -11.38
N ALA A 177 11.26 5.68 -11.84
CA ALA A 177 11.26 6.25 -13.19
C ALA A 177 11.16 5.17 -14.27
N SER A 178 11.83 4.03 -14.07
CA SER A 178 11.85 2.92 -15.03
C SER A 178 10.49 2.25 -15.22
N LEU A 179 9.55 2.35 -14.26
CA LEU A 179 8.19 1.81 -14.44
C LEU A 179 7.41 2.52 -15.55
N PHE A 180 7.65 3.81 -15.72
CA PHE A 180 6.90 4.68 -16.61
C PHE A 180 7.68 5.11 -17.85
N ASP A 181 8.94 4.70 -17.94
CA ASP A 181 9.81 4.92 -19.09
C ASP A 181 9.44 3.95 -20.23
N PRO A 182 9.07 4.43 -21.44
CA PRO A 182 8.75 3.57 -22.58
C PRO A 182 9.84 2.54 -22.92
N GLU A 183 11.12 2.86 -22.70
CA GLU A 183 12.24 1.97 -23.02
C GLU A 183 12.37 0.83 -22.00
N PHE A 184 12.16 1.13 -20.71
CA PHE A 184 12.42 0.19 -19.62
C PHE A 184 11.16 -0.40 -18.97
N THR A 185 9.97 0.12 -19.28
CA THR A 185 8.71 -0.27 -18.63
C THR A 185 8.48 -1.78 -18.72
N HIS A 186 8.77 -2.40 -19.86
CA HIS A 186 8.57 -3.84 -20.06
C HIS A 186 9.43 -4.71 -19.13
N VAL A 187 10.64 -4.26 -18.77
CA VAL A 187 11.52 -4.94 -17.81
C VAL A 187 11.13 -4.58 -16.38
N ALA A 188 10.91 -3.29 -16.10
CA ALA A 188 10.63 -2.80 -14.76
C ALA A 188 9.28 -3.29 -14.21
N THR A 189 8.30 -3.54 -15.08
CA THR A 189 6.96 -4.04 -14.72
C THR A 189 6.83 -5.55 -14.83
N ASP A 190 7.84 -6.25 -15.37
CA ASP A 190 7.91 -7.71 -15.28
C ASP A 190 8.28 -8.10 -13.86
N VAL A 191 7.34 -8.76 -13.18
CA VAL A 191 7.48 -9.13 -11.78
C VAL A 191 7.53 -10.63 -11.56
N SER A 192 7.74 -11.40 -12.62
CA SER A 192 7.81 -12.87 -12.57
C SER A 192 8.96 -13.39 -11.71
N GLN A 193 10.05 -12.61 -11.60
CA GLN A 193 11.26 -12.91 -10.82
C GLN A 193 11.43 -11.99 -9.60
N ASP A 194 10.42 -11.18 -9.29
CA ASP A 194 10.48 -10.27 -8.16
C ASP A 194 10.19 -11.00 -6.85
N ASN A 195 10.99 -10.68 -5.83
CA ASN A 195 10.64 -11.06 -4.47
C ASN A 195 9.46 -10.22 -3.96
N VAL A 196 8.87 -10.68 -2.86
CA VAL A 196 7.64 -10.10 -2.33
C VAL A 196 7.78 -8.63 -1.88
N ARG A 197 8.97 -8.21 -1.43
CA ARG A 197 9.22 -6.81 -1.05
C ARG A 197 9.24 -5.91 -2.29
N CYS A 198 9.83 -6.39 -3.39
CA CYS A 198 9.82 -5.69 -4.66
C CYS A 198 8.40 -5.54 -5.21
N LEU A 199 7.62 -6.63 -5.17
CA LEU A 199 6.22 -6.64 -5.57
C LEU A 199 5.40 -5.58 -4.82
N LEU A 200 5.51 -5.54 -3.49
CA LEU A 200 4.80 -4.57 -2.66
C LEU A 200 5.20 -3.13 -2.98
N SER A 201 6.50 -2.86 -3.14
CA SER A 201 6.99 -1.53 -3.49
C SER A 201 6.47 -1.06 -4.85
N LYS A 202 6.58 -1.89 -5.89
CA LYS A 202 6.11 -1.57 -7.24
C LYS A 202 4.58 -1.39 -7.28
N ALA A 203 3.83 -2.29 -6.66
CA ALA A 203 2.37 -2.19 -6.56
C ALA A 203 1.94 -0.91 -5.82
N CYS A 204 2.64 -0.54 -4.75
CA CYS A 204 2.39 0.70 -4.01
C CYS A 204 2.59 1.92 -4.90
N ILE A 205 3.69 1.99 -5.66
CA ILE A 205 4.00 3.10 -6.56
C ILE A 205 2.95 3.21 -7.69
N LEU A 206 2.65 2.10 -8.37
CA LEU A 206 1.66 2.08 -9.47
C LEU A 206 0.29 2.58 -9.01
N MET A 207 -0.15 2.14 -7.84
CA MET A 207 -1.42 2.55 -7.25
C MET A 207 -1.43 4.04 -6.85
N ILE A 208 -0.36 4.57 -6.26
CA ILE A 208 -0.27 6.01 -5.95
C ILE A 208 -0.30 6.84 -7.23
N SER A 209 0.36 6.37 -8.30
CA SER A 209 0.30 7.01 -9.61
C SER A 209 -1.12 6.99 -10.19
N SER A 210 -1.85 5.87 -10.07
CA SER A 210 -3.27 5.79 -10.46
C SER A 210 -4.16 6.75 -9.65
N ALA A 211 -3.93 6.84 -8.33
CA ALA A 211 -4.61 7.75 -7.41
C ALA A 211 -4.50 9.22 -7.84
N LYS A 212 -3.26 9.61 -8.16
CA LYS A 212 -2.90 10.97 -8.53
C LYS A 212 -3.62 11.35 -9.81
N LEU A 213 -3.63 10.46 -10.80
CA LEU A 213 -4.38 10.66 -12.06
C LEU A 213 -5.89 10.77 -11.85
N GLU A 214 -6.47 9.98 -10.95
CA GLU A 214 -7.89 10.08 -10.60
C GLU A 214 -8.20 11.46 -9.99
N THR A 215 -7.36 11.94 -9.08
CA THR A 215 -7.51 13.25 -8.42
C THR A 215 -7.34 14.41 -9.40
N GLU A 216 -6.29 14.38 -10.23
CA GLU A 216 -6.04 15.38 -11.30
C GLU A 216 -7.19 15.44 -12.32
N ARG A 217 -7.85 14.31 -12.58
CA ARG A 217 -9.01 14.30 -13.45
C ARG A 217 -10.20 15.04 -12.83
N LEU A 218 -10.40 14.89 -11.53
CA LEU A 218 -11.51 15.54 -10.81
C LEU A 218 -11.31 17.07 -10.73
N SER A 219 -10.07 17.56 -10.73
CA SER A 219 -9.78 19.00 -10.81
C SER A 219 -10.02 19.61 -12.20
N GLY A 220 -10.33 18.79 -13.22
CA GLY A 220 -10.68 19.25 -14.56
C GLY A 220 -9.51 19.44 -15.52
N GLU A 221 -8.29 19.04 -15.14
CA GLU A 221 -7.10 19.09 -15.99
C GLU A 221 -7.14 17.98 -17.07
N ARG A 222 -7.91 18.19 -18.14
CA ARG A 222 -7.96 17.29 -19.31
C ARG A 222 -7.00 17.74 -20.40
N GLU A 223 -5.74 17.87 -20.05
CA GLU A 223 -4.69 18.14 -21.01
C GLU A 223 -4.20 16.84 -21.69
N ARG A 224 -3.68 16.91 -22.91
CA ARG A 224 -3.05 15.78 -23.63
C ARG A 224 -1.98 15.07 -22.78
N THR A 225 -1.32 15.80 -21.89
CA THR A 225 -0.32 15.31 -20.93
C THR A 225 -0.92 14.33 -19.91
N TRP A 226 -2.19 14.50 -19.51
CA TRP A 226 -2.88 13.57 -18.62
C TRP A 226 -3.11 12.22 -19.30
N TRP A 227 -3.60 12.20 -20.54
CA TRP A 227 -3.83 10.95 -21.28
C TRP A 227 -2.54 10.16 -21.52
N MET A 228 -1.44 10.84 -21.83
CA MET A 228 -0.13 10.17 -21.97
C MET A 228 0.33 9.54 -20.66
N ARG A 229 0.13 10.20 -19.51
CA ARG A 229 0.44 9.64 -18.19
C ARG A 229 -0.50 8.48 -17.85
N PHE A 230 -1.79 8.62 -18.14
CA PHE A 230 -2.81 7.58 -17.98
C PHE A 230 -2.42 6.31 -18.73
N GLU A 231 -2.08 6.41 -20.02
CA GLU A 231 -1.70 5.24 -20.81
C GLU A 231 -0.42 4.57 -20.30
N ARG A 232 0.56 5.35 -19.81
CA ARG A 232 1.78 4.79 -19.21
C ARG A 232 1.48 4.02 -17.94
N VAL A 233 0.67 4.58 -17.04
CA VAL A 233 0.24 3.91 -15.81
C VAL A 233 -0.61 2.69 -16.13
N ASP A 234 -1.55 2.79 -17.07
CA ASP A 234 -2.41 1.66 -17.48
C ASP A 234 -1.58 0.50 -18.05
N ARG A 235 -0.65 0.78 -18.97
CA ARG A 235 0.25 -0.26 -19.51
C ARG A 235 1.08 -0.92 -18.42
N ALA A 236 1.63 -0.13 -17.50
CA ALA A 236 2.44 -0.65 -16.40
C ALA A 236 1.62 -1.51 -15.43
N VAL A 237 0.39 -1.10 -15.11
CA VAL A 237 -0.54 -1.87 -14.27
C VAL A 237 -0.92 -3.20 -14.94
N ASN A 238 -1.31 -3.17 -16.21
CA ASN A 238 -1.68 -4.40 -16.93
C ASN A 238 -0.49 -5.37 -17.04
N ARG A 239 0.71 -4.88 -17.38
CA ARG A 239 1.91 -5.73 -17.47
C ARG A 239 2.32 -6.32 -16.11
N PHE A 240 2.23 -5.53 -15.04
CA PHE A 240 2.43 -6.04 -13.68
C PHE A 240 1.44 -7.15 -13.37
N MET A 241 0.15 -6.95 -13.67
CA MET A 241 -0.90 -7.96 -13.45
C MET A 241 -0.66 -9.25 -14.23
N GLU A 242 -0.20 -9.16 -15.48
CA GLU A 242 0.09 -10.32 -16.35
C GLU A 242 1.26 -11.17 -15.87
N THR A 243 2.28 -10.53 -15.27
CA THR A 243 3.52 -11.20 -14.85
C THR A 243 3.56 -11.53 -13.35
N MET A 244 2.54 -11.12 -12.61
CA MET A 244 2.42 -11.34 -11.18
C MET A 244 2.31 -12.84 -10.85
N PRO A 245 3.09 -13.33 -9.86
CA PRO A 245 2.97 -14.72 -9.42
C PRO A 245 1.54 -15.05 -8.97
N PRO A 246 0.99 -16.23 -9.35
CA PRO A 246 -0.33 -16.64 -8.91
C PRO A 246 -0.34 -16.89 -7.40
N VAL A 247 -1.47 -16.54 -6.77
CA VAL A 247 -1.76 -16.87 -5.38
C VAL A 247 -2.34 -18.27 -5.33
N TYR A 248 -1.67 -19.20 -4.66
CA TYR A 248 -2.18 -20.55 -4.46
C TYR A 248 -1.85 -21.08 -3.07
N VAL A 249 -2.70 -21.99 -2.60
CA VAL A 249 -2.58 -22.64 -1.29
C VAL A 249 -1.37 -23.58 -1.31
N GLY A 250 -0.44 -23.42 -0.36
CA GLY A 250 0.78 -24.23 -0.26
C GLY A 250 2.07 -23.44 -0.06
N ARG A 251 2.05 -22.11 -0.26
CA ARG A 251 3.15 -21.24 0.14
C ARG A 251 3.18 -21.06 1.67
N ASN A 252 4.31 -20.58 2.19
CA ASN A 252 4.38 -20.20 3.59
C ASN A 252 3.37 -19.07 3.89
N ASN A 253 2.83 -19.03 5.10
CA ASN A 253 1.77 -18.08 5.46
C ASN A 253 2.18 -16.62 5.30
N GLU A 254 3.46 -16.29 5.53
CA GLU A 254 3.97 -14.92 5.41
C GLU A 254 3.94 -14.45 3.95
N GLU A 255 4.52 -15.23 3.04
CA GLU A 255 4.55 -14.98 1.60
C GLU A 255 3.14 -14.96 1.01
N LEU A 256 2.26 -15.87 1.44
CA LEU A 256 0.85 -15.87 1.03
C LEU A 256 0.15 -14.58 1.47
N SER A 257 0.36 -14.13 2.72
CA SER A 257 -0.22 -12.89 3.23
C SER A 257 0.22 -11.70 2.39
N TYR A 258 1.52 -11.61 2.10
CA TYR A 258 2.06 -10.53 1.29
C TYR A 258 1.60 -10.57 -0.16
N LEU A 259 1.52 -11.74 -0.80
CA LEU A 259 0.99 -11.86 -2.15
C LEU A 259 -0.47 -11.42 -2.20
N VAL A 260 -1.28 -11.81 -1.21
CA VAL A 260 -2.67 -11.37 -1.13
C VAL A 260 -2.75 -9.86 -1.00
N ILE A 261 -1.86 -9.23 -0.24
CA ILE A 261 -1.76 -7.76 -0.18
C ILE A 261 -1.42 -7.19 -1.56
N VAL A 262 -0.42 -7.73 -2.26
CA VAL A 262 -0.07 -7.26 -3.62
C VAL A 262 -1.26 -7.37 -4.58
N HIS A 263 -2.13 -8.38 -4.42
CA HIS A 263 -3.34 -8.54 -5.23
C HIS A 263 -4.48 -7.60 -4.76
N CYS A 264 -4.75 -7.47 -3.46
CA CYS A 264 -5.95 -6.82 -2.93
C CYS A 264 -5.98 -5.28 -3.03
N LYS A 265 -7.08 -4.74 -3.57
CA LYS A 265 -7.26 -3.30 -3.83
C LYS A 265 -7.27 -2.44 -2.56
N PHE A 266 -6.72 -1.19 -2.48
CA PHE A 266 -7.01 -0.17 -1.43
C PHE A 266 -7.25 1.27 -1.89
N THR A 267 -8.39 1.81 -1.47
CA THR A 267 -8.84 3.21 -1.57
C THR A 267 -9.69 3.60 -0.35
N VAL A 268 -9.36 4.70 0.32
CA VAL A 268 -10.26 5.35 1.29
C VAL A 268 -11.29 6.20 0.52
N CYS A 269 -12.57 5.94 0.75
CA CYS A 269 -13.66 6.83 0.37
C CYS A 269 -14.27 7.41 1.66
N PHE A 270 -13.88 8.62 2.06
CA PHE A 270 -14.65 9.35 3.08
C PHE A 270 -15.91 9.94 2.43
N GLY A 271 -17.03 9.25 2.59
CA GLY A 271 -18.36 9.77 2.28
C GLY A 271 -18.90 10.56 3.46
N GLY A 272 -18.95 11.89 3.37
CA GLY A 272 -19.61 12.71 4.40
C GLY A 272 -19.61 14.22 4.23
N CYS A 273 -18.61 14.85 3.59
CA CYS A 273 -18.57 16.31 3.49
C CYS A 273 -17.96 16.81 2.16
N ASN A 274 -18.51 17.91 1.67
CA ASN A 274 -18.27 18.51 0.36
C ASN A 274 -16.90 19.24 0.24
N ILE A 275 -15.87 18.79 0.96
CA ILE A 275 -14.56 19.46 1.01
C ILE A 275 -13.47 18.38 0.86
N ASN A 276 -12.77 18.42 -0.27
CA ASN A 276 -11.52 17.71 -0.60
C ASN A 276 -11.51 16.19 -0.37
N ARG A 277 -11.99 15.44 -1.36
CA ARG A 277 -11.78 13.98 -1.47
C ARG A 277 -10.31 13.69 -1.76
N VAL A 278 -9.51 13.47 -0.72
CA VAL A 278 -8.19 12.88 -0.87
C VAL A 278 -8.36 11.36 -0.91
N ASN A 279 -8.38 10.80 -2.12
CA ASN A 279 -8.37 9.35 -2.32
C ASN A 279 -7.00 8.81 -1.91
N ALA A 280 -7.03 7.77 -1.10
CA ALA A 280 -5.92 7.43 -0.25
C ALA A 280 -5.71 5.92 -0.26
N ASN A 281 -4.54 5.46 -0.70
CA ASN A 281 -4.37 4.13 -1.31
C ASN A 281 -3.18 3.36 -0.70
N ILE A 282 -3.33 2.06 -0.37
CA ILE A 282 -2.28 1.15 0.16
C ILE A 282 -2.34 -0.24 -0.49
N ALA A 283 -1.38 -0.52 -1.36
CA ALA A 283 -1.06 -1.77 -2.06
C ALA A 283 -2.20 -2.80 -2.25
N GLY A 284 -2.72 -2.80 -3.48
CA GLY A 284 -2.71 -3.98 -4.36
C GLY A 284 -3.06 -3.59 -5.79
N ILE A 285 -2.61 -4.36 -6.76
CA ILE A 285 -2.60 -3.97 -8.17
C ILE A 285 -4.02 -3.86 -8.77
N TYR A 286 -4.96 -4.68 -8.30
CA TYR A 286 -6.37 -4.55 -8.67
C TYR A 286 -6.96 -3.19 -8.20
N CYS A 287 -6.34 -2.55 -7.19
CA CYS A 287 -6.71 -1.20 -6.83
C CYS A 287 -6.37 -0.19 -7.89
N ALA A 288 -5.12 -0.24 -8.35
CA ALA A 288 -4.60 0.68 -9.33
C ALA A 288 -5.52 0.64 -10.56
N GLN A 289 -5.91 -0.58 -10.97
CA GLN A 289 -6.87 -0.79 -12.05
C GLN A 289 -8.23 -0.14 -11.77
N ILE A 290 -8.83 -0.36 -10.59
CA ILE A 290 -10.15 0.21 -10.27
C ILE A 290 -10.08 1.73 -10.16
N GLN A 291 -9.06 2.32 -9.55
CA GLN A 291 -8.93 3.79 -9.44
C GLN A 291 -8.77 4.44 -10.82
N LEU A 292 -7.92 3.85 -11.65
CA LEU A 292 -7.65 4.32 -13.00
C LEU A 292 -8.92 4.29 -13.85
N HIS A 293 -9.72 3.22 -13.73
CA HIS A 293 -10.89 3.00 -14.57
C HIS A 293 -12.24 3.38 -13.97
N SER A 294 -12.38 3.62 -12.66
CA SER A 294 -13.69 3.82 -12.01
C SER A 294 -14.44 5.01 -12.60
N ALA A 295 -13.78 6.16 -12.70
CA ALA A 295 -14.38 7.35 -13.27
C ALA A 295 -14.64 7.24 -14.78
N LEU A 296 -13.83 6.46 -15.52
CA LEU A 296 -14.10 6.17 -16.94
C LEU A 296 -15.31 5.25 -17.09
N ALA A 297 -15.40 4.22 -16.25
CA ALA A 297 -16.53 3.30 -16.19
C ALA A 297 -17.83 4.05 -15.87
N GLU A 298 -17.81 5.02 -14.96
CA GLU A 298 -19.00 5.86 -14.71
C GLU A 298 -19.39 6.70 -15.93
N CYS A 299 -18.43 7.25 -16.66
CA CYS A 299 -18.70 7.99 -17.90
C CYS A 299 -19.30 7.08 -18.99
N GLU A 300 -18.70 5.91 -19.22
CA GLU A 300 -19.21 4.88 -20.15
C GLU A 300 -20.67 4.52 -19.83
N MET A 301 -20.97 4.33 -18.54
CA MET A 301 -22.34 4.01 -18.09
C MET A 301 -23.31 5.17 -18.28
N ARG A 302 -22.90 6.42 -18.04
CA ARG A 302 -23.75 7.61 -18.27
C ARG A 302 -24.05 7.79 -19.74
N GLN A 303 -23.08 7.56 -20.62
CA GLN A 303 -23.25 7.62 -22.08
C GLN A 303 -24.24 6.54 -22.54
N ALA A 304 -24.06 5.29 -22.14
CA ALA A 304 -25.00 4.22 -22.48
C ALA A 304 -26.44 4.46 -21.99
N ALA A 305 -26.59 5.14 -20.85
CA ALA A 305 -27.91 5.56 -20.35
C ALA A 305 -28.55 6.64 -21.22
N GLN A 306 -27.75 7.61 -21.71
CA GLN A 306 -28.22 8.66 -22.62
C GLN A 306 -28.64 8.10 -23.98
N ASP A 307 -27.93 7.08 -24.45
CA ASP A 307 -28.21 6.42 -25.74
C ASP A 307 -29.39 5.43 -25.68
N GLY A 308 -30.02 5.26 -24.52
CA GLY A 308 -31.14 4.33 -24.32
C GLY A 308 -30.76 2.85 -24.38
N GLN A 309 -29.47 2.52 -24.39
CA GLN A 309 -28.94 1.15 -24.53
C GLN A 309 -28.75 0.43 -23.18
N LEU A 310 -29.33 0.95 -22.09
CA LEU A 310 -29.01 0.52 -20.73
C LEU A 310 -29.29 -0.97 -20.46
N ASN A 311 -30.33 -1.54 -21.11
CA ASN A 311 -30.74 -2.93 -20.87
C ASN A 311 -29.73 -3.95 -21.42
N ASP A 312 -29.12 -3.66 -22.58
CA ASP A 312 -28.16 -4.57 -23.21
C ASP A 312 -26.70 -4.23 -22.87
N PHE A 313 -26.42 -3.02 -22.40
CA PHE A 313 -25.07 -2.58 -22.10
C PHE A 313 -24.46 -3.36 -20.93
N LEU A 314 -23.41 -4.14 -21.20
CA LEU A 314 -22.61 -4.87 -20.20
C LEU A 314 -21.51 -4.02 -19.57
N GLY A 315 -21.42 -2.74 -19.94
CA GLY A 315 -20.33 -1.85 -19.57
C GLY A 315 -19.30 -1.71 -20.69
N GLY A 316 -18.57 -0.60 -20.70
CA GLY A 316 -17.42 -0.44 -21.58
C GLY A 316 -16.17 -1.14 -21.04
N VAL A 317 -15.03 -0.92 -21.70
CA VAL A 317 -13.75 -1.54 -21.35
C VAL A 317 -13.35 -1.22 -19.91
N SER A 318 -13.54 0.02 -19.46
CA SER A 318 -13.19 0.45 -18.11
C SER A 318 -14.09 -0.22 -17.06
N TYR A 319 -15.38 -0.37 -17.34
CA TYR A 319 -16.30 -1.08 -16.46
C TYR A 319 -15.95 -2.57 -16.32
N MET A 320 -15.62 -3.24 -17.42
CA MET A 320 -15.19 -4.65 -17.39
C MET A 320 -13.92 -4.81 -16.56
N ARG A 321 -12.92 -3.94 -16.76
CA ARG A 321 -11.67 -3.93 -15.98
C ARG A 321 -11.93 -3.75 -14.48
N CYS A 322 -12.82 -2.85 -14.09
CA CYS A 322 -13.19 -2.67 -12.69
C CYS A 322 -13.89 -3.91 -12.11
N THR A 323 -14.78 -4.52 -12.87
CA THR A 323 -15.52 -5.73 -12.44
C THR A 323 -14.58 -6.90 -12.25
N GLU A 324 -13.66 -7.12 -13.19
CA GLU A 324 -12.67 -8.19 -13.11
C GLU A 324 -11.71 -8.00 -11.93
N ALA A 325 -11.26 -6.75 -11.70
CA ALA A 325 -10.45 -6.40 -10.54
C ALA A 325 -11.19 -6.64 -9.20
N CYS A 326 -12.50 -6.37 -9.13
CA CYS A 326 -13.30 -6.69 -7.93
C CYS A 326 -13.39 -8.19 -7.70
N ARG A 327 -13.66 -8.97 -8.75
CA ARG A 327 -13.71 -10.43 -8.71
C ARG A 327 -12.39 -11.02 -8.23
N ALA A 328 -11.28 -10.58 -8.82
CA ALA A 328 -9.96 -11.07 -8.45
C ALA A 328 -9.57 -10.69 -7.01
N ALA A 329 -9.92 -9.47 -6.56
CA ALA A 329 -9.71 -9.08 -5.17
C ALA A 329 -10.54 -9.91 -4.18
N ALA A 330 -11.79 -10.26 -4.52
CA ALA A 330 -12.63 -11.14 -3.70
C ALA A 330 -12.07 -12.57 -3.63
N LEU A 331 -11.54 -13.10 -4.74
CA LEU A 331 -10.86 -14.40 -4.75
C LEU A 331 -9.59 -14.39 -3.89
N ALA A 332 -8.78 -13.34 -3.97
CA ALA A 332 -7.61 -13.18 -3.11
C ALA A 332 -8.00 -13.09 -1.63
N ALA A 333 -9.10 -12.39 -1.31
CA ALA A 333 -9.65 -12.33 0.04
C ALA A 333 -10.13 -13.71 0.54
N ALA A 334 -10.74 -14.52 -0.34
CA ALA A 334 -11.17 -15.88 0.01
C ALA A 334 -10.00 -16.78 0.43
N LEU A 335 -8.82 -16.63 -0.19
CA LEU A 335 -7.63 -17.42 0.14
C LEU A 335 -7.09 -17.14 1.55
N VAL A 336 -7.32 -15.94 2.08
CA VAL A 336 -6.89 -15.55 3.44
C VAL A 336 -7.98 -15.68 4.49
N LEU A 337 -9.16 -16.14 4.08
CA LEU A 337 -10.32 -16.25 4.96
C LEU A 337 -10.10 -17.19 6.14
N HIS A 338 -9.13 -18.10 6.05
CA HIS A 338 -8.77 -19.05 7.10
C HIS A 338 -7.42 -18.76 7.76
N MET A 339 -6.70 -17.74 7.31
CA MET A 339 -5.41 -17.37 7.89
C MET A 339 -5.59 -16.59 9.18
N ASP A 340 -4.59 -16.65 10.07
CA ASP A 340 -4.55 -15.77 11.23
C ASP A 340 -4.34 -14.33 10.76
N MET A 341 -5.30 -13.47 11.09
CA MET A 341 -5.32 -12.07 10.67
C MET A 341 -4.18 -11.27 11.32
N SER A 342 -3.57 -11.75 12.41
CA SER A 342 -2.40 -11.10 13.01
C SER A 342 -1.17 -11.07 12.07
N ASN A 343 -1.15 -11.94 11.07
CA ASN A 343 -0.10 -12.00 10.04
C ASN A 343 -0.38 -11.09 8.84
N MET A 344 -1.60 -10.53 8.75
CA MET A 344 -1.96 -9.60 7.68
C MET A 344 -1.44 -8.21 8.01
N LEU A 345 -1.13 -7.42 6.98
CA LEU A 345 -0.86 -6.00 7.20
C LEU A 345 -2.16 -5.31 7.60
N LEU A 346 -2.13 -4.51 8.67
CA LEU A 346 -3.26 -3.73 9.19
C LEU A 346 -4.05 -3.00 8.09
N PHE A 347 -3.33 -2.54 7.08
CA PHE A 347 -3.87 -1.77 5.98
C PHE A 347 -4.78 -2.56 5.02
N ILE A 348 -4.81 -3.90 5.08
CA ILE A 348 -5.68 -4.70 4.20
C ILE A 348 -7.19 -4.43 4.39
N GLY A 349 -7.61 -3.94 5.57
CA GLY A 349 -9.02 -3.68 5.84
C GLY A 349 -9.61 -2.57 4.97
N ILE A 350 -8.89 -1.47 4.79
CA ILE A 350 -9.31 -0.38 3.89
C ILE A 350 -9.31 -0.85 2.44
N ALA A 351 -8.49 -1.86 2.16
CA ALA A 351 -8.44 -2.51 0.88
C ALA A 351 -9.83 -3.02 0.43
N TRP A 352 -10.37 -3.83 1.32
CA TRP A 352 -11.69 -4.41 1.22
C TRP A 352 -12.84 -3.40 1.20
N VAL A 353 -12.72 -2.26 1.90
CA VAL A 353 -13.74 -1.19 1.87
C VAL A 353 -13.99 -0.71 0.44
N SER A 354 -12.94 -0.53 -0.35
CA SER A 354 -13.06 0.06 -1.68
C SER A 354 -13.62 -0.90 -2.71
N VAL A 355 -13.32 -2.20 -2.58
CA VAL A 355 -13.95 -3.23 -3.40
C VAL A 355 -15.43 -3.30 -3.03
N SER A 356 -15.73 -3.28 -1.72
CA SER A 356 -17.10 -3.29 -1.21
C SER A 356 -17.91 -2.12 -1.73
N ASP A 357 -17.39 -0.88 -1.68
CA ASP A 357 -18.07 0.32 -2.21
C ASP A 357 -18.44 0.14 -3.70
N LYS A 358 -17.55 -0.45 -4.50
CA LYS A 358 -17.80 -0.71 -5.91
C LYS A 358 -18.88 -1.79 -6.10
N LEU A 359 -18.78 -2.90 -5.36
CA LEU A 359 -19.77 -3.98 -5.40
C LEU A 359 -21.15 -3.49 -4.97
N ILE A 360 -21.23 -2.73 -3.87
CA ILE A 360 -22.45 -2.13 -3.32
C ILE A 360 -23.13 -1.23 -4.35
N LYS A 361 -22.37 -0.40 -5.08
CA LYS A 361 -22.92 0.46 -6.14
C LYS A 361 -23.42 -0.34 -7.35
N ASP A 362 -22.74 -1.42 -7.70
CA ASP A 362 -23.03 -2.19 -8.91
C ASP A 362 -24.18 -3.20 -8.72
N ILE A 363 -24.35 -3.81 -7.54
CA ILE A 363 -25.39 -4.84 -7.28
C ILE A 363 -26.82 -4.33 -7.60
N PRO A 364 -27.29 -3.19 -7.06
CA PRO A 364 -28.64 -2.68 -7.36
C PRO A 364 -28.82 -2.29 -8.82
N ARG A 365 -27.72 -1.93 -9.51
CA ARG A 365 -27.75 -1.59 -10.94
C ARG A 365 -28.00 -2.84 -11.79
N LEU A 366 -27.26 -3.92 -11.52
CA LEU A 366 -27.43 -5.20 -12.21
C LEU A 366 -28.83 -5.77 -12.01
N ARG A 367 -29.38 -5.66 -10.78
CA ARG A 367 -30.76 -6.08 -10.49
C ARG A 367 -31.79 -5.28 -11.31
N ARG A 368 -31.66 -3.95 -11.38
CA ARG A 368 -32.55 -3.10 -12.19
C ARG A 368 -32.46 -3.39 -13.69
N ALA A 369 -31.30 -3.82 -14.17
CA ALA A 369 -31.10 -4.22 -15.57
C ALA A 369 -31.52 -5.68 -15.86
N GLY A 370 -32.14 -6.38 -14.91
CA GLY A 370 -32.54 -7.79 -15.08
C GLY A 370 -31.38 -8.79 -15.07
N LYS A 371 -30.15 -8.37 -14.78
CA LYS A 371 -28.93 -9.20 -14.76
C LYS A 371 -28.77 -9.90 -13.40
N ILE A 372 -29.77 -10.68 -13.00
CA ILE A 372 -29.88 -11.29 -11.65
C ILE A 372 -28.67 -12.16 -11.31
N THR A 373 -28.20 -13.00 -12.24
CA THR A 373 -27.05 -13.90 -12.00
C THR A 373 -25.77 -13.14 -11.69
N GLN A 374 -25.48 -12.07 -12.45
CA GLN A 374 -24.30 -11.22 -12.20
C GLN A 374 -24.43 -10.46 -10.87
N GLY A 375 -25.65 -10.04 -10.50
CA GLY A 375 -25.93 -9.44 -9.20
C GLY A 375 -25.61 -10.39 -8.04
N ARG A 376 -26.09 -11.64 -8.11
CA ARG A 376 -25.82 -12.68 -7.11
C ARG A 376 -24.33 -13.01 -6.96
N GLU A 377 -23.60 -13.06 -8.07
CA GLU A 377 -22.15 -13.26 -8.03
C GLU A 377 -21.45 -12.12 -7.29
N LYS A 378 -21.80 -10.86 -7.57
CA LYS A 378 -21.25 -9.70 -6.84
C LYS A 378 -21.64 -9.69 -5.36
N GLU A 379 -22.83 -10.16 -5.00
CA GLU A 379 -23.26 -10.33 -3.60
C GLU A 379 -22.40 -11.37 -2.88
N HIS A 380 -22.10 -12.50 -3.52
CA HIS A 380 -21.21 -13.51 -2.97
C HIS A 380 -19.79 -12.96 -2.74
N GLN A 381 -19.25 -12.22 -3.71
CA GLN A 381 -17.97 -11.52 -3.57
C GLN A 381 -17.96 -10.54 -2.39
N LEU A 382 -19.03 -9.76 -2.23
CA LEU A 382 -19.18 -8.82 -1.12
C LEU A 382 -19.19 -9.54 0.23
N ALA A 383 -19.90 -10.67 0.34
CA ALA A 383 -19.99 -11.45 1.56
C ALA A 383 -18.63 -12.04 1.99
N ILE A 384 -17.80 -12.48 1.04
CA ILE A 384 -16.42 -12.94 1.33
C ILE A 384 -15.60 -11.79 1.94
N ILE A 385 -15.65 -10.63 1.29
CA ILE A 385 -14.88 -9.45 1.70
C ILE A 385 -15.33 -8.96 3.08
N GLU A 386 -16.63 -8.91 3.33
CA GLU A 386 -17.21 -8.53 4.63
C GLU A 386 -16.71 -9.46 5.75
N LYS A 387 -16.75 -10.78 5.52
CA LYS A 387 -16.27 -11.75 6.51
C LYS A 387 -14.78 -11.58 6.81
N CYS A 388 -13.96 -11.28 5.79
CA CYS A 388 -12.55 -10.95 5.97
C CYS A 388 -12.37 -9.66 6.80
N MET A 389 -13.14 -8.60 6.51
CA MET A 389 -13.12 -7.35 7.27
C MET A 389 -13.49 -7.57 8.74
N GLN A 390 -14.53 -8.35 9.04
CA GLN A 390 -14.94 -8.68 10.41
C GLN A 390 -13.81 -9.38 11.19
N ARG A 391 -13.12 -10.34 10.55
CA ARG A 391 -11.97 -11.02 11.18
C ARG A 391 -10.79 -10.08 11.40
N SER A 392 -10.52 -9.18 10.45
CA SER A 392 -9.47 -8.17 10.60
C SER A 392 -9.79 -7.18 11.72
N ALA A 393 -11.04 -6.73 11.84
CA ALA A 393 -11.50 -5.87 12.93
C ALA A 393 -11.37 -6.56 14.31
N ALA A 394 -11.61 -7.87 14.38
CA ALA A 394 -11.41 -8.64 15.60
C ALA A 394 -9.92 -8.75 16.00
N ALA A 395 -9.01 -8.83 15.02
CA ALA A 395 -7.57 -8.88 15.27
C ALA A 395 -6.96 -7.49 15.55
N TYR A 396 -7.52 -6.45 14.91
CA TYR A 396 -7.05 -5.08 14.98
C TYR A 396 -8.22 -4.18 15.41
N PRO A 397 -8.31 -3.77 16.70
CA PRO A 397 -9.45 -3.03 17.23
C PRO A 397 -9.64 -1.62 16.63
N VAL A 398 -8.78 -1.22 15.69
CA VAL A 398 -8.82 0.02 14.90
C VAL A 398 -10.16 0.25 14.20
N PHE A 399 -10.83 -0.82 13.77
CA PHE A 399 -12.04 -0.72 12.94
C PHE A 399 -13.35 -0.66 13.74
N VAL A 400 -13.30 -0.88 15.06
CA VAL A 400 -14.51 -1.03 15.90
C VAL A 400 -15.14 0.32 16.26
N GLU A 401 -14.36 1.39 16.38
CA GLU A 401 -14.85 2.73 16.77
C GLU A 401 -15.46 3.55 15.62
N THR A 402 -15.43 3.05 14.38
CA THR A 402 -16.14 3.68 13.26
C THR A 402 -17.53 3.08 13.12
N ASP A 403 -18.42 3.48 14.03
CA ASP A 403 -19.85 3.14 13.99
C ASP A 403 -20.44 3.37 12.59
N THR A 404 -19.90 4.28 11.77
CA THR A 404 -20.39 4.57 10.41
C THR A 404 -20.13 3.49 9.35
N ILE A 405 -19.11 2.65 9.47
CA ILE A 405 -18.82 1.60 8.46
C ILE A 405 -19.58 0.32 8.80
N THR A 406 -19.63 -0.03 10.09
CA THR A 406 -20.43 -1.15 10.60
C THR A 406 -21.91 -0.81 10.63
N GLU A 407 -22.36 0.40 10.98
CA GLU A 407 -23.74 0.83 10.77
C GLU A 407 -24.06 1.01 9.28
N GLY A 408 -23.11 1.45 8.45
CA GLY A 408 -23.33 1.51 7.00
C GLY A 408 -23.59 0.13 6.40
N ALA A 409 -22.81 -0.88 6.79
CA ALA A 409 -22.99 -2.26 6.39
C ALA A 409 -24.19 -2.93 7.09
N ALA A 410 -24.42 -2.69 8.39
CA ALA A 410 -25.48 -3.29 9.19
C ALA A 410 -26.86 -2.67 8.93
N ASN A 411 -26.96 -1.34 8.82
CA ASN A 411 -28.20 -0.65 8.41
C ASN A 411 -28.55 -1.00 6.97
N PHE A 412 -27.55 -1.20 6.09
CA PHE A 412 -27.81 -1.68 4.74
C PHE A 412 -28.16 -3.17 4.69
N LEU A 413 -27.57 -4.04 5.52
CA LEU A 413 -28.00 -5.44 5.67
C LEU A 413 -29.44 -5.52 6.17
N ASN A 414 -29.82 -4.66 7.13
CA ASN A 414 -31.21 -4.55 7.59
C ASN A 414 -32.14 -4.00 6.49
N HIS A 415 -31.72 -2.98 5.73
CA HIS A 415 -32.49 -2.47 4.59
C HIS A 415 -32.61 -3.46 3.43
N THR A 416 -31.57 -4.25 3.20
CA THR A 416 -31.50 -5.25 2.12
C THR A 416 -32.34 -6.46 2.48
N LYS A 417 -32.31 -6.93 3.75
CA LYS A 417 -33.25 -7.93 4.28
C LYS A 417 -34.71 -7.47 4.18
N LEU A 418 -35.00 -6.22 4.59
CA LEU A 418 -36.33 -5.61 4.47
C LEU A 418 -36.80 -5.44 3.01
N SER A 419 -35.90 -5.18 2.07
CA SER A 419 -36.23 -5.05 0.64
C SER A 419 -36.34 -6.39 -0.10
N LEU A 420 -35.78 -7.47 0.46
CA LEU A 420 -35.71 -8.79 -0.14
C LEU A 420 -36.82 -9.74 0.32
N GLY A 421 -37.56 -9.42 1.39
CA GLY A 421 -38.63 -10.27 1.91
C GLY A 421 -38.15 -11.67 2.30
N VAL A 422 -36.91 -11.78 2.77
CA VAL A 422 -36.33 -13.02 3.29
C VAL A 422 -36.13 -12.81 4.78
N ASP A 423 -36.91 -13.55 5.57
CA ASP A 423 -36.75 -13.67 7.03
C ASP A 423 -35.42 -14.36 7.40
#